data_AF-A0A8S2B2Y1-F1
#
_entry.id   AF-A0A8S2B2Y1-F1
#
_cell.length_a   1.000
_cell.length_b   1.000
_cell.length_c   1.000
_cell.angle_alpha   90.00
_cell.angle_beta   90.00
_cell.angle_gamma   90.00
#
_symmetry.space_group_name_H-M   'P 1'
#
loop_
_entity.id
_entity.type
_entity.pdbx_description
1 polymer ?
#
loop_
_entity_poly.entity_id
_entity_poly.type
_entity_poly.pdbx_seq_one_letter_code
_entity_poly.pdbx_strand_id
1 'polypeptide(L)'
;MGFAPTTPKFVEALCIVYGLSDKRLEQNFNVYKRFGLTIDDVWELFKKCPTFLGYSENRIIQTFETLKRCGLCEVEVMSVFKRNPLCLRASEQQILNSMETYIGLGFSRDEFVMMVKCFPQCIGYSAEMVKKKTEFVVKKMNWPLKVMTLFPQVLGYSMEKRIVPRCKVIKALMSKGSLGSEANSLQWRLSWHVLI
;
A
#
# COMPACT_ATOMS: atom_id res chain seq x y z
N MET A 1 2.68 -26.64 9.24
CA MET A 1 2.58 -25.18 9.00
C MET A 1 2.75 -24.78 7.52
N GLY A 2 3.34 -25.62 6.65
CA GLY A 2 3.41 -25.32 5.21
C GLY A 2 4.53 -24.37 4.78
N PHE A 3 5.54 -24.15 5.63
CA PHE A 3 6.75 -23.39 5.31
C PHE A 3 7.94 -24.32 5.16
N ALA A 4 8.87 -23.97 4.28
CA ALA A 4 10.15 -24.66 4.20
C ALA A 4 11.01 -24.29 5.44
N PRO A 5 11.60 -25.28 6.14
CA PRO A 5 12.27 -25.06 7.43
C PRO A 5 13.51 -24.17 7.34
N THR A 6 14.07 -23.99 6.14
CA THR A 6 15.23 -23.14 5.86
C THR A 6 14.90 -21.66 5.64
N THR A 7 13.60 -21.29 5.67
CA THR A 7 13.17 -19.92 5.38
C THR A 7 13.01 -19.08 6.65
N PRO A 8 13.34 -17.77 6.61
CA PRO A 8 13.03 -16.87 7.73
C PRO A 8 11.55 -16.89 8.12
N LYS A 9 10.66 -17.09 7.14
CA LYS A 9 9.21 -17.24 7.37
C LYS A 9 8.84 -18.42 8.26
N PHE A 10 9.58 -19.52 8.21
CA PHE A 10 9.36 -20.66 9.11
C PHE A 10 9.63 -20.26 10.57
N VAL A 11 10.74 -19.56 10.81
CA VAL A 11 11.08 -19.05 12.15
C VAL A 11 10.03 -18.03 12.61
N GLU A 12 9.63 -17.09 11.75
CA GLU A 12 8.55 -16.14 12.06
C GLU A 12 7.24 -16.86 12.42
N ALA A 13 6.83 -17.86 11.64
CA ALA A 13 5.62 -18.63 11.90
C ALA A 13 5.69 -19.39 13.23
N LEU A 14 6.84 -20.00 13.55
CA LEU A 14 7.06 -20.65 14.84
C LEU A 14 6.93 -19.63 15.98
N CYS A 15 7.63 -18.49 15.89
CA CYS A 15 7.56 -17.45 16.92
C CYS A 15 6.12 -16.98 17.17
N ILE A 16 5.30 -16.87 16.12
CA ILE A 16 3.89 -16.48 16.25
C ILE A 16 3.06 -17.58 16.89
N VAL A 17 3.15 -18.83 16.42
CA VAL A 17 2.32 -19.93 16.94
C VAL A 17 2.66 -20.24 18.39
N TYR A 18 3.95 -20.29 18.75
CA TYR A 18 4.39 -20.58 20.12
C TYR A 18 4.33 -19.36 21.05
N GLY A 19 4.31 -18.14 20.49
CA GLY A 19 4.26 -16.89 21.27
C GLY A 19 2.84 -16.42 21.60
N LEU A 20 1.81 -17.01 21.00
CA LEU A 20 0.41 -16.68 21.24
C LEU A 20 -0.24 -17.72 22.17
N SER A 21 -1.05 -17.26 23.12
CA SER A 21 -1.92 -18.15 23.87
C SER A 21 -3.13 -18.57 23.03
N ASP A 22 -3.68 -19.75 23.29
CA ASP A 22 -4.86 -20.28 22.59
C ASP A 22 -6.03 -19.29 22.64
N LYS A 23 -6.26 -18.68 23.82
CA LYS A 23 -7.28 -17.64 24.00
C LYS A 23 -7.09 -16.45 23.05
N ARG A 24 -5.86 -15.95 22.91
CA ARG A 24 -5.57 -14.80 22.04
C ARG A 24 -5.72 -15.16 20.57
N LEU A 25 -5.32 -16.38 20.22
CA LEU A 25 -5.48 -16.90 18.87
C LEU A 25 -6.98 -17.01 18.51
N GLU A 26 -7.80 -17.57 19.40
CA GLU A 26 -9.26 -17.69 19.24
C GLU A 26 -9.94 -16.32 19.10
N GLN A 27 -9.57 -15.34 19.94
CA GLN A 27 -10.08 -13.96 19.83
C GLN A 27 -9.79 -13.37 18.45
N ASN A 28 -8.55 -13.48 17.97
CA ASN A 28 -8.17 -13.00 16.64
C ASN A 28 -8.97 -13.69 15.53
N PHE A 29 -9.14 -15.01 15.59
CA PHE A 29 -9.95 -15.75 14.62
C PHE A 29 -11.41 -15.29 14.63
N ASN A 30 -12.00 -15.05 15.80
CA ASN A 30 -13.37 -14.54 15.92
C ASN A 30 -13.53 -13.16 15.29
N VAL A 31 -12.54 -12.28 15.45
CA VAL A 31 -12.51 -10.97 14.77
C VAL A 31 -12.51 -11.16 13.26
N TYR A 32 -11.58 -11.95 12.71
CA TYR A 32 -11.52 -12.17 11.26
C TYR A 32 -12.80 -12.79 10.71
N LYS A 33 -13.42 -13.72 11.44
CA LYS A 33 -14.71 -14.32 11.09
C LYS A 33 -15.83 -13.29 11.04
N ARG A 34 -15.89 -12.35 12.00
CA ARG A 34 -16.85 -11.23 12.00
C ARG A 34 -16.70 -10.33 10.78
N PHE A 35 -15.50 -10.20 10.25
CA PHE A 35 -15.20 -9.47 9.01
C PHE A 35 -15.27 -10.34 7.75
N GLY A 36 -15.89 -11.52 7.83
CA GLY A 36 -16.20 -12.36 6.68
C GLY A 36 -15.03 -13.22 6.15
N LEU A 37 -13.95 -13.40 6.92
CA LEU A 37 -12.91 -14.37 6.56
C LEU A 37 -13.28 -15.76 7.07
N THR A 38 -13.06 -16.75 6.20
CA THR A 38 -13.08 -18.16 6.56
C THR A 38 -11.78 -18.55 7.28
N ILE A 39 -11.76 -19.71 7.95
CA ILE A 39 -10.53 -20.26 8.53
C ILE A 39 -9.48 -20.48 7.44
N ASP A 40 -9.90 -20.92 6.26
CA ASP A 40 -9.02 -21.14 5.11
C ASP A 40 -8.42 -19.82 4.59
N ASP A 41 -9.19 -18.72 4.54
CA ASP A 41 -8.66 -17.40 4.22
C ASP A 41 -7.53 -17.00 5.19
N VAL A 42 -7.76 -17.17 6.49
CA VAL A 42 -6.78 -16.80 7.53
C VAL A 42 -5.54 -17.68 7.41
N TRP A 43 -5.70 -18.97 7.11
CA TRP A 43 -4.60 -19.90 6.91
C TRP A 43 -3.75 -19.55 5.68
N GLU A 44 -4.38 -19.19 4.56
CA GLU A 44 -3.69 -18.76 3.35
C GLU A 44 -2.96 -17.42 3.55
N LEU A 45 -3.52 -16.49 4.33
CA LEU A 45 -2.81 -15.28 4.75
C LEU A 45 -1.63 -15.61 5.66
N PHE A 46 -1.75 -16.59 6.54
CA PHE A 46 -0.70 -16.96 7.49
C PHE A 46 0.53 -17.49 6.76
N LYS A 47 0.33 -18.34 5.74
CA LYS A 47 1.41 -18.80 4.84
C LYS A 47 2.12 -17.65 4.12
N LYS A 48 1.40 -16.57 3.80
CA LYS A 48 1.99 -15.40 3.13
C LYS A 48 2.77 -14.51 4.10
N CYS A 49 2.20 -14.23 5.26
CA CYS A 49 2.69 -13.24 6.22
C CYS A 49 2.38 -13.68 7.67
N PRO A 50 3.17 -14.57 8.30
CA PRO A 50 2.82 -15.14 9.60
C PRO A 50 2.58 -14.10 10.70
N THR A 51 3.28 -12.97 10.60
CA THR A 51 3.30 -11.90 11.60
C THR A 51 1.95 -11.19 11.81
N PHE A 52 1.00 -11.25 10.87
CA PHE A 52 -0.30 -10.56 11.05
C PHE A 52 -1.13 -11.16 12.20
N LEU A 53 -0.98 -12.46 12.50
CA LEU A 53 -1.66 -13.09 13.64
C LEU A 53 -1.11 -12.58 14.99
N GLY A 54 0.08 -11.97 14.99
CA GLY A 54 0.69 -11.39 16.18
C GLY A 54 0.03 -10.10 16.67
N TYR A 55 -0.87 -9.47 15.89
CA TYR A 55 -1.59 -8.28 16.34
C TYR A 55 -2.69 -8.65 17.36
N SER A 56 -3.03 -7.72 18.25
CA SER A 56 -4.15 -7.90 19.18
C SER A 56 -5.49 -7.61 18.49
N GLU A 57 -6.57 -8.19 18.99
CA GLU A 57 -7.94 -7.88 18.58
C GLU A 57 -8.19 -6.36 18.50
N ASN A 58 -7.83 -5.62 19.55
CA ASN A 58 -7.98 -4.16 19.58
C ASN A 58 -7.22 -3.46 18.45
N ARG A 59 -6.00 -3.93 18.12
CA ARG A 59 -5.23 -3.37 17.01
C ARG A 59 -5.92 -3.63 15.68
N ILE A 60 -6.43 -4.85 15.47
CA ILE A 60 -7.13 -5.25 14.23
C ILE A 60 -8.37 -4.38 14.03
N ILE A 61 -9.23 -4.32 15.06
CA ILE A 61 -10.48 -3.53 15.01
C ILE A 61 -10.18 -2.06 14.79
N GLN A 62 -9.23 -1.48 15.54
CA GLN A 62 -8.87 -0.06 15.41
C GLN A 62 -8.39 0.27 13.98
N THR A 63 -7.52 -0.55 13.39
CA THR A 63 -7.04 -0.32 12.02
C THR A 63 -8.19 -0.40 11.02
N PHE A 64 -9.07 -1.40 11.10
CA PHE A 64 -10.18 -1.57 10.16
C PHE A 64 -11.19 -0.43 10.27
N GLU A 65 -11.59 -0.05 11.47
CA GLU A 65 -12.52 1.07 11.69
C GLU A 65 -11.90 2.42 11.29
N THR A 66 -10.58 2.58 11.43
CA THR A 66 -9.90 3.79 10.92
C THR A 66 -9.92 3.84 9.40
N LEU A 67 -9.65 2.73 8.71
CA LEU A 67 -9.77 2.68 7.25
C LEU A 67 -11.21 2.96 6.78
N LYS A 68 -12.22 2.48 7.52
CA LYS A 68 -13.63 2.85 7.26
C LYS A 68 -13.87 4.35 7.39
N ARG A 69 -13.37 4.98 8.46
CA ARG A 69 -13.44 6.45 8.66
C ARG A 69 -12.69 7.25 7.59
N CYS A 70 -11.67 6.67 6.96
CA CYS A 70 -10.98 7.28 5.82
C CYS A 70 -11.82 7.24 4.54
N GLY A 71 -12.84 6.38 4.45
CA GLY A 71 -13.78 6.29 3.33
C GLY A 71 -13.82 4.93 2.64
N LEU A 72 -13.12 3.92 3.16
CA LEU A 72 -13.20 2.56 2.62
C LEU A 72 -14.47 1.86 3.11
N CYS A 73 -15.21 1.19 2.23
CA CYS A 73 -16.28 0.31 2.69
C CYS A 73 -15.71 -1.02 3.23
N GLU A 74 -16.52 -1.81 3.93
CA GLU A 74 -16.03 -3.02 4.61
C GLU A 74 -15.35 -4.01 3.65
N VAL A 75 -15.93 -4.24 2.46
CA VAL A 75 -15.34 -5.12 1.45
C VAL A 75 -13.99 -4.62 0.93
N GLU A 76 -13.80 -3.30 0.87
CA GLU A 76 -12.53 -2.67 0.46
C GLU A 76 -11.47 -2.78 1.55
N VAL A 77 -11.84 -2.60 2.82
CA VAL A 77 -10.95 -2.84 3.96
C VAL A 77 -10.45 -4.29 3.94
N MET A 78 -11.35 -5.25 3.70
CA MET A 78 -10.96 -6.66 3.63
C MET A 78 -10.07 -6.96 2.42
N SER A 79 -10.34 -6.33 1.27
CA SER A 79 -9.46 -6.43 0.10
C SER A 79 -8.06 -5.89 0.38
N VAL A 80 -7.96 -4.73 1.02
CA VAL A 80 -6.69 -4.11 1.46
C VAL A 80 -5.94 -5.04 2.40
N PHE A 81 -6.62 -5.57 3.41
CA PHE A 81 -6.03 -6.50 4.39
C PHE A 81 -5.56 -7.79 3.73
N LYS A 82 -6.38 -8.44 2.89
CA LYS A 82 -5.99 -9.68 2.20
C LYS A 82 -4.78 -9.48 1.28
N ARG A 83 -4.66 -8.31 0.64
CA ARG A 83 -3.54 -7.96 -0.23
C ARG A 83 -2.26 -7.63 0.55
N ASN A 84 -2.39 -6.97 1.69
CA ASN A 84 -1.27 -6.58 2.53
C ASN A 84 -1.64 -6.60 4.03
N PRO A 85 -1.51 -7.76 4.70
CA PRO A 85 -1.82 -7.87 6.14
C PRO A 85 -0.98 -6.94 7.02
N LEU A 86 0.15 -6.46 6.50
CA LEU A 86 1.00 -5.47 7.16
C LEU A 86 0.35 -4.08 7.28
N CYS A 87 -0.84 -3.84 6.70
CA CYS A 87 -1.61 -2.63 7.02
C CYS A 87 -1.90 -2.51 8.52
N LEU A 88 -1.96 -3.63 9.26
CA LEU A 88 -2.10 -3.68 10.71
C LEU A 88 -0.89 -3.10 11.48
N ARG A 89 0.25 -2.87 10.81
CA ARG A 89 1.39 -2.12 11.40
C ARG A 89 1.07 -0.65 11.61
N ALA A 90 0.20 -0.08 10.78
CA ALA A 90 -0.11 1.33 10.84
C ALA A 90 -1.01 1.62 12.04
N SER A 91 -0.57 2.53 12.91
CA SER A 91 -1.41 3.08 13.97
C SER A 91 -2.50 3.97 13.38
N GLU A 92 -3.57 4.20 14.16
CA GLU A 92 -4.61 5.15 13.78
C GLU A 92 -4.04 6.52 13.39
N GLN A 93 -3.15 7.07 14.22
CA GLN A 93 -2.50 8.35 13.94
C GLN A 93 -1.70 8.33 12.63
N GLN A 94 -1.00 7.23 12.33
CA GLN A 94 -0.26 7.11 11.09
C GLN A 94 -1.19 7.11 9.87
N ILE A 95 -2.32 6.40 9.94
CA ILE A 95 -3.32 6.38 8.86
C ILE A 95 -3.90 7.77 8.63
N LEU A 96 -4.31 8.46 9.71
CA LEU A 96 -4.91 9.79 9.64
C LEU A 96 -3.90 10.84 9.12
N ASN A 97 -2.68 10.88 9.68
CA ASN A 97 -1.62 11.78 9.21
C ASN A 97 -1.25 11.54 7.75
N SER A 98 -1.24 10.27 7.33
CA SER A 98 -0.98 9.91 5.93
C SER A 98 -2.08 10.50 5.04
N MET A 99 -3.35 10.28 5.37
CA MET A 99 -4.48 10.85 4.64
C MET A 99 -4.41 12.39 4.57
N GLU A 100 -4.15 13.06 5.68
CA GLU A 100 -3.98 14.52 5.74
C GLU A 100 -2.81 14.99 4.87
N THR A 101 -1.71 14.24 4.83
CA THR A 101 -0.57 14.54 3.95
C THR A 101 -0.99 14.51 2.49
N TYR A 102 -1.71 13.47 2.04
CA TYR A 102 -2.17 13.40 0.65
C TYR A 102 -3.16 14.53 0.35
N ILE A 103 -4.10 14.82 1.25
CA ILE A 103 -5.05 15.93 1.07
C ILE A 103 -4.29 17.27 0.95
N GLY A 104 -3.31 17.51 1.82
CA GLY A 104 -2.46 18.72 1.78
C GLY A 104 -1.58 18.83 0.53
N LEU A 105 -1.33 17.73 -0.18
CA LEU A 105 -0.65 17.70 -1.48
C LEU A 105 -1.61 17.88 -2.67
N GLY A 106 -2.91 18.03 -2.42
CA GLY A 106 -3.95 18.29 -3.43
C GLY A 106 -4.69 17.04 -3.93
N PHE A 107 -4.51 15.88 -3.29
CA PHE A 107 -5.32 14.70 -3.59
C PHE A 107 -6.71 14.82 -2.94
N SER A 108 -7.74 14.36 -3.63
CA SER A 108 -9.05 14.16 -3.01
C SER A 108 -9.06 12.95 -2.08
N ARG A 109 -10.06 12.88 -1.19
CA ARG A 109 -10.27 11.71 -0.33
C ARG A 109 -10.49 10.42 -1.14
N ASP A 110 -11.24 10.50 -2.24
CA ASP A 110 -11.50 9.36 -3.11
C ASP A 110 -10.22 8.87 -3.82
N GLU A 111 -9.35 9.78 -4.23
CA GLU A 111 -8.04 9.42 -4.78
C GLU A 111 -7.15 8.75 -3.74
N PHE A 112 -7.13 9.24 -2.50
CA PHE A 112 -6.44 8.57 -1.40
C PHE A 112 -6.98 7.15 -1.18
N VAL A 113 -8.31 6.99 -1.11
CA VAL A 113 -8.95 5.67 -0.97
C VAL A 113 -8.56 4.74 -2.13
N MET A 114 -8.57 5.24 -3.37
CA MET A 114 -8.13 4.48 -4.54
C MET A 114 -6.66 4.04 -4.43
N MET A 115 -5.77 4.93 -3.97
CA MET A 115 -4.36 4.60 -3.74
C MET A 115 -4.19 3.53 -2.68
N VAL A 116 -4.90 3.62 -1.55
CA VAL A 116 -4.84 2.63 -0.46
C VAL A 116 -5.32 1.27 -0.94
N LYS A 117 -6.41 1.21 -1.71
CA LYS A 117 -6.93 -0.05 -2.30
C LYS A 117 -5.91 -0.72 -3.23
N CYS A 118 -5.24 0.07 -4.06
CA CYS A 118 -4.29 -0.43 -5.05
C CYS A 118 -2.90 -0.72 -4.45
N PHE A 119 -2.49 0.02 -3.43
CA PHE A 119 -1.17 -0.05 -2.84
C PHE A 119 -1.18 0.36 -1.35
N PRO A 120 -1.63 -0.53 -0.45
CA PRO A 120 -1.81 -0.22 0.97
C PRO A 120 -0.55 0.27 1.69
N GLN A 121 0.63 -0.05 1.15
CA GLN A 121 1.92 0.39 1.69
C GLN A 121 2.08 1.91 1.67
N CYS A 122 1.31 2.64 0.86
CA CYS A 122 1.36 4.10 0.77
C CYS A 122 1.03 4.80 2.11
N ILE A 123 0.32 4.13 3.01
CA ILE A 123 0.01 4.62 4.36
C ILE A 123 1.27 4.73 5.22
N GLY A 124 2.22 3.80 5.04
CA GLY A 124 3.40 3.68 5.89
C GLY A 124 4.55 4.63 5.53
N TYR A 125 4.43 5.42 4.46
CA TYR A 125 5.49 6.35 4.07
C TYR A 125 5.45 7.65 4.87
N SER A 126 6.63 8.24 5.09
CA SER A 126 6.73 9.55 5.73
C SER A 126 6.19 10.66 4.84
N ALA A 127 5.61 11.68 5.46
CA ALA A 127 5.07 12.84 4.74
C ALA A 127 6.13 13.53 3.87
N GLU A 128 7.36 13.63 4.37
CA GLU A 128 8.49 14.18 3.63
C GLU A 128 8.79 13.40 2.35
N MET A 129 8.80 12.06 2.41
CA MET A 129 9.05 11.23 1.24
C MET A 129 7.94 11.40 0.19
N VAL A 130 6.67 11.37 0.62
CA VAL A 130 5.52 11.54 -0.27
C VAL A 130 5.56 12.91 -0.94
N LYS A 131 5.84 13.98 -0.17
CA LYS A 131 5.99 15.34 -0.69
C LYS A 131 7.13 15.44 -1.71
N LYS A 132 8.34 14.98 -1.37
CA LYS A 132 9.51 15.01 -2.27
C LYS A 132 9.22 14.32 -3.62
N LYS A 133 8.54 13.17 -3.59
CA LYS A 133 8.17 12.42 -4.80
C LYS A 133 7.12 13.13 -5.62
N THR A 134 6.08 13.64 -4.94
CA THR A 134 4.99 14.37 -5.58
C THR A 134 5.50 15.64 -6.25
N GLU A 135 6.33 16.43 -5.57
CA GLU A 135 6.93 17.64 -6.13
C GLU A 135 7.85 17.34 -7.32
N PHE A 136 8.59 16.23 -7.29
CA PHE A 136 9.39 15.82 -8.44
C PHE A 136 8.52 15.55 -9.67
N VAL A 137 7.45 14.77 -9.50
CA VAL A 137 6.55 14.41 -10.60
C VAL A 137 5.79 15.63 -11.12
N VAL A 138 5.22 16.43 -10.23
CA VAL A 138 4.39 17.58 -10.64
C VAL A 138 5.27 18.74 -11.13
N LYS A 139 6.27 19.17 -10.34
CA LYS A 139 7.04 20.38 -10.66
C LYS A 139 8.18 20.13 -11.65
N LYS A 140 8.93 19.04 -11.52
CA LYS A 140 10.11 18.80 -12.39
C LYS A 140 9.77 18.07 -13.68
N MET A 141 8.78 17.17 -13.66
CA MET A 141 8.33 16.44 -14.84
C MET A 141 7.15 17.10 -15.55
N ASN A 142 6.49 18.08 -14.91
CA ASN A 142 5.28 18.73 -15.42
C ASN A 142 4.16 17.71 -15.71
N TRP A 143 4.06 16.66 -14.89
CA TRP A 143 3.04 15.63 -15.01
C TRP A 143 1.86 15.91 -14.07
N PRO A 144 0.63 15.52 -14.45
CA PRO A 144 -0.53 15.76 -13.60
C PRO A 144 -0.46 14.91 -12.32
N LEU A 145 -0.97 15.47 -11.21
CA LEU A 145 -0.99 14.80 -9.91
C LEU A 145 -1.66 13.43 -9.96
N LYS A 146 -2.71 13.30 -10.78
CA LYS A 146 -3.48 12.07 -11.03
C LYS A 146 -2.64 10.86 -11.45
N VAL A 147 -1.44 11.07 -11.99
CA VAL A 147 -0.49 9.99 -12.31
C VAL A 147 -0.13 9.20 -11.04
N MET A 148 0.02 9.88 -9.91
CA MET A 148 0.34 9.26 -8.62
C MET A 148 -0.82 8.41 -8.08
N THR A 149 -2.06 8.82 -8.36
CA THR A 149 -3.26 8.06 -7.98
C THR A 149 -3.36 6.74 -8.76
N LEU A 150 -3.02 6.78 -10.04
CA LEU A 150 -3.13 5.62 -10.93
C LEU A 150 -1.96 4.64 -10.74
N PHE A 151 -0.81 5.15 -10.33
CA PHE A 151 0.40 4.35 -10.12
C PHE A 151 1.06 4.64 -8.77
N PRO A 152 0.37 4.35 -7.65
CA PRO A 152 0.87 4.65 -6.29
C PRO A 152 2.16 3.89 -5.95
N GLN A 153 2.50 2.82 -6.68
CA GLN A 153 3.73 2.04 -6.52
C GLN A 153 5.00 2.87 -6.73
N VAL A 154 4.90 4.02 -7.42
CA VAL A 154 6.01 4.99 -7.53
C VAL A 154 6.54 5.43 -6.16
N LEU A 155 5.66 5.47 -5.16
CA LEU A 155 6.01 5.82 -3.80
C LEU A 155 6.90 4.75 -3.15
N GLY A 156 6.93 3.52 -3.67
CA GLY A 156 7.84 2.46 -3.22
C GLY A 156 9.21 2.44 -3.91
N TYR A 157 9.37 3.05 -5.09
CA TYR A 157 10.64 2.99 -5.83
C TYR A 157 11.70 3.99 -5.33
N SER A 158 12.98 3.63 -5.46
CA SER A 158 14.07 4.57 -5.15
C SER A 158 14.03 5.78 -6.09
N MET A 159 14.10 6.98 -5.52
CA MET A 159 14.13 8.23 -6.28
C MET A 159 15.37 8.30 -7.16
N GLU A 160 16.53 8.14 -6.55
CA GLU A 160 17.83 8.38 -7.15
C GLU A 160 18.20 7.24 -8.11
N LYS A 161 17.88 5.99 -7.76
CA LYS A 161 18.28 4.81 -8.55
C LYS A 161 17.30 4.44 -9.66
N ARG A 162 16.00 4.76 -9.51
CA ARG A 162 14.96 4.24 -10.41
C ARG A 162 14.10 5.34 -11.04
N ILE A 163 13.54 6.24 -10.23
CA ILE A 163 12.59 7.25 -10.73
C ILE A 163 13.32 8.30 -11.58
N VAL A 164 14.34 8.96 -11.02
CA VAL A 164 15.06 10.05 -11.70
C VAL A 164 15.70 9.61 -13.02
N PRO A 165 16.45 8.49 -13.11
CA PRO A 165 17.10 8.10 -14.37
C PRO A 165 16.09 7.84 -15.49
N ARG A 166 14.98 7.16 -15.20
CA ARG A 166 13.97 6.85 -16.21
C ARG A 166 13.17 8.07 -16.61
N CYS A 167 12.86 8.97 -15.68
CA CYS A 167 12.28 10.26 -15.99
C CYS A 167 13.18 11.10 -16.91
N LYS A 168 14.51 11.07 -16.72
CA LYS A 168 15.46 11.74 -17.64
C LYS A 168 15.39 11.15 -19.05
N VAL A 169 15.36 9.82 -19.18
CA VAL A 169 15.22 9.14 -20.48
C VAL A 169 13.91 9.54 -21.15
N ILE A 170 12.78 9.50 -20.43
CA ILE A 170 11.47 9.90 -20.96
C ILE A 170 11.50 11.36 -21.41
N LYS A 171 12.09 12.27 -20.62
CA LYS A 171 12.23 13.68 -21.01
C LYS A 171 13.05 13.85 -22.30
N ALA A 172 14.13 13.08 -22.46
CA ALA A 172 14.95 13.10 -23.67
C ALA A 172 14.24 12.49 -24.90
N LEU A 173 13.38 11.49 -24.70
CA LEU A 173 12.54 10.93 -25.76
C LEU A 173 11.44 11.91 -26.17
N MET A 174 10.80 12.58 -25.20
CA MET A 174 9.80 13.62 -25.46
C MET A 174 10.39 14.78 -26.25
N SER A 175 11.62 15.21 -25.97
CA SER A 175 12.28 16.29 -26.72
C SER A 175 12.67 15.92 -28.15
N LYS A 176 12.70 14.63 -28.50
CA LYS A 176 13.08 14.14 -29.84
C LYS A 176 11.89 13.86 -30.76
N GLY A 177 10.66 14.15 -30.32
CA GLY A 177 9.44 13.96 -31.12
C GLY A 177 9.10 12.50 -31.43
N SER A 178 9.80 11.54 -30.83
CA SER A 178 9.63 10.09 -31.12
C SER A 178 8.41 9.47 -30.44
N LEU A 179 7.66 10.25 -29.65
CA LEU A 179 6.39 9.87 -29.05
C LEU A 179 5.33 10.79 -29.67
N GLY A 180 4.48 10.24 -30.54
CA GLY A 180 3.59 10.99 -31.46
C GLY A 180 2.77 12.11 -30.82
N SER A 181 2.57 13.18 -31.60
CA SER A 181 2.00 14.48 -31.22
C SER A 181 0.50 14.48 -30.86
N GLU A 182 -0.22 13.37 -31.01
CA GLU A 182 -1.63 13.24 -30.56
C GLU A 182 -1.77 12.74 -29.11
N ALA A 183 -0.66 12.44 -28.43
CA ALA A 183 -0.68 11.71 -27.17
C ALA A 183 -0.56 12.55 -25.89
N ASN A 184 -0.74 13.87 -25.93
CA ASN A 184 -0.55 14.76 -24.76
C ASN A 184 -1.46 14.45 -23.55
N SER A 185 -2.59 13.77 -23.73
CA SER A 185 -3.52 13.44 -22.62
C SER A 185 -3.29 12.06 -22.00
N LEU A 186 -2.62 11.13 -22.71
CA LEU A 186 -2.47 9.72 -22.31
C LEU A 186 -1.01 9.20 -22.38
N GLN A 187 -0.03 10.00 -22.83
CA GLN A 187 1.39 9.61 -22.95
C GLN A 187 2.03 9.18 -21.63
N TRP A 188 1.61 9.78 -20.51
CA TRP A 188 2.08 9.36 -19.20
C TRP A 188 1.66 7.92 -18.89
N ARG A 189 0.55 7.39 -19.43
CA ARG A 189 0.12 5.98 -19.25
C ARG A 189 1.05 5.01 -19.96
N LEU A 190 1.47 5.33 -21.18
CA LEU A 190 2.41 4.51 -21.97
C LEU A 190 3.84 4.62 -21.43
N SER A 191 4.25 5.84 -21.05
CA SER A 191 5.55 6.09 -20.40
C SER A 191 5.64 5.44 -19.03
N TRP A 192 4.51 5.27 -18.33
CA TRP A 192 4.45 4.62 -17.03
C TRP A 192 4.64 3.11 -17.08
N HIS A 193 4.14 2.42 -18.10
CA HIS A 193 4.37 0.98 -18.25
C HIS A 193 5.86 0.65 -18.43
N VAL A 194 6.67 1.62 -18.90
CA VAL A 194 8.14 1.50 -19.00
C VAL A 194 8.85 1.85 -17.67
N LEU A 195 8.15 2.48 -16.72
CA LEU A 195 8.68 2.87 -15.40
C LEU A 195 8.52 1.78 -14.32
N ILE A 196 7.49 0.93 -14.41
CA ILE A 196 7.22 -0.22 -13.53
C ILE A 196 8.01 -1.45 -13.98
#